data_AF-A0A5C5NYR5-F1
#
_entry.id   AF-A0A5C5NYR5-F1
#
_cell.length_a   1.000
_cell.length_b   1.000
_cell.length_c   1.000
_cell.angle_alpha   90.00
_cell.angle_beta   90.00
_cell.angle_gamma   90.00
#
_symmetry.space_group_name_H-M   'P 1'
#
loop_
_entity.id
_entity.type
_entity.pdbx_description
1 polymer ?
#
loop_
_entity_poly.entity_id
_entity_poly.type
_entity_poly.pdbx_seq_one_letter_code
_entity_poly.pdbx_strand_id
1 'polypeptide(L)'
;MNDSQMPVPTPSYEVRQSAMLCHLAAFLGFVFPFGSVVGPLILWQMKKEVDPFIDDQGKEALNFQITVAIAWLVCIVLAFAVIGFFLMTALAIATVVLTIIGGIKANKGIAYRYPLTWRLVK
;
A
#
# COMPACT_ATOMS: atom_id res chain seq x y z
N MET A 1 -26.75 4.11 26.46
CA MET A 1 -25.39 4.55 26.81
C MET A 1 -24.81 5.15 25.56
N ASN A 2 -24.78 6.48 25.48
CA ASN A 2 -24.25 7.22 24.34
C ASN A 2 -22.77 7.46 24.65
N ASP A 3 -21.93 6.47 24.34
CA ASP A 3 -20.49 6.63 24.41
C ASP A 3 -20.15 7.77 23.47
N SER A 4 -19.81 8.90 24.06
CA SER A 4 -19.39 10.08 23.35
C SER A 4 -18.05 9.73 22.71
N GLN A 5 -18.10 9.17 21.49
CA GLN A 5 -16.91 8.90 20.69
C GLN A 5 -16.25 10.24 20.43
N MET A 6 -15.34 10.62 21.32
CA MET A 6 -14.44 11.73 21.07
C MET A 6 -13.78 11.45 19.72
N PRO A 7 -13.70 12.43 18.80
CA PRO A 7 -13.03 12.24 17.53
C PRO A 7 -11.65 11.66 17.81
N VAL A 8 -11.31 10.53 17.18
CA VAL A 8 -9.96 9.96 17.31
C VAL A 8 -8.99 11.08 16.95
N PRO A 9 -8.08 11.48 17.85
CA PRO A 9 -7.15 12.56 17.58
C PRO A 9 -6.40 12.25 16.30
N THR A 10 -6.25 13.24 15.42
CA THR A 10 -5.44 13.06 14.22
C THR A 10 -4.05 12.55 14.63
N PRO A 11 -3.52 11.48 13.99
CA PRO A 11 -2.21 10.96 14.36
C PRO A 11 -1.14 12.05 14.30
N SER A 12 -0.09 11.90 15.11
CA SER A 12 1.02 12.86 15.14
C SER A 12 1.69 13.00 13.76
N TYR A 13 2.54 14.00 13.57
CA TYR A 13 3.26 14.15 12.31
C TYR A 13 4.15 12.93 11.99
N GLU A 14 4.86 12.39 12.99
CA GLU A 14 5.84 11.30 12.82
C GLU A 14 5.20 9.95 12.45
N VAL A 15 4.27 9.46 13.28
CA VAL A 15 2.88 9.29 12.86
C VAL A 15 2.59 9.02 11.38
N ARG A 16 1.96 10.04 10.81
CA ARG A 16 1.52 10.15 9.42
C ARG A 16 2.67 9.98 8.43
N GLN A 17 3.86 10.48 8.75
CA GLN A 17 5.03 10.30 7.88
C GLN A 17 5.43 8.83 7.76
N SER A 18 5.46 8.09 8.86
CA SER A 18 5.80 6.66 8.87
C SER A 18 4.77 5.83 8.09
N ALA A 19 3.48 6.13 8.27
CA ALA A 19 2.40 5.51 7.50
C ALA A 19 2.52 5.82 6.00
N MET A 20 2.75 7.08 5.63
CA MET A 20 3.01 7.49 4.24
C MET A 20 4.20 6.72 3.64
N LEU A 21 5.31 6.62 4.37
CA LEU A 21 6.51 5.93 3.90
C LEU A 21 6.25 4.45 3.64
N CYS A 22 5.38 3.78 4.41
CA CYS A 22 4.98 2.41 4.13
C CYS A 22 4.36 2.27 2.72
N HIS A 23 3.56 3.25 2.26
CA HIS A 23 3.05 3.26 0.89
C HIS A 23 4.16 3.53 -0.13
N LEU A 24 4.96 4.58 0.10
CA LEU A 24 5.96 5.03 -0.87
C LEU A 24 7.13 4.05 -1.02
N ALA A 25 7.39 3.21 -0.03
CA ALA A 25 8.41 2.16 -0.12
C ALA A 25 8.13 1.14 -1.23
N ALA A 26 6.88 1.07 -1.74
CA ALA A 26 6.57 0.28 -2.92
C ALA A 26 7.37 0.71 -4.17
N PHE A 27 7.83 1.96 -4.23
CA PHE A 27 8.65 2.43 -5.34
C PHE A 27 10.08 1.89 -5.34
N LEU A 28 10.50 1.19 -4.28
CA LEU A 28 11.73 0.40 -4.33
C LEU A 28 11.66 -0.70 -5.41
N GLY A 29 10.46 -1.10 -5.84
CA GLY A 29 10.27 -2.00 -6.99
C GLY A 29 10.81 -1.46 -8.32
N PHE A 30 11.06 -0.15 -8.44
CA PHE A 30 11.74 0.43 -9.60
C PHE A 30 13.26 0.30 -9.56
N VAL A 31 13.84 0.03 -8.38
CA VAL A 31 15.29 -0.01 -8.17
C VAL A 31 15.79 -1.45 -8.18
N PHE A 32 15.06 -2.38 -7.55
CA PHE A 32 15.45 -3.79 -7.50
C PHE A 32 14.22 -4.73 -7.55
N PRO A 33 14.41 -5.97 -8.03
CA PRO A 33 13.33 -6.96 -8.10
C PRO A 33 12.65 -7.18 -6.74
N PHE A 34 11.33 -7.33 -6.74
CA PHE A 34 10.50 -7.51 -5.54
C PHE A 34 10.51 -6.36 -4.53
N GLY A 35 11.20 -5.25 -4.82
CA GLY A 35 11.28 -4.09 -3.93
C GLY A 35 9.91 -3.49 -3.60
N SER A 36 8.91 -3.66 -4.47
CA SER A 36 7.55 -3.17 -4.22
C SER A 36 6.84 -3.85 -3.06
N VAL A 37 7.19 -5.10 -2.75
CA VAL A 37 6.64 -5.85 -1.60
C VAL A 37 7.59 -5.77 -0.41
N VAL A 38 8.89 -5.94 -0.66
CA VAL A 38 9.92 -5.93 0.39
C VAL A 38 10.01 -4.57 1.08
N GLY A 39 9.90 -3.47 0.35
CA GLY A 39 9.96 -2.12 0.89
C GLY A 39 8.89 -1.86 1.97
N PRO A 40 7.58 -1.95 1.62
CA PRO A 40 6.50 -1.82 2.59
C PRO A 40 6.61 -2.81 3.74
N LEU A 41 7.00 -4.06 3.48
CA LEU A 41 7.17 -5.10 4.50
C LEU A 41 8.21 -4.69 5.56
N ILE A 42 9.40 -4.27 5.14
CA ILE A 42 10.47 -3.86 6.05
C ILE A 42 10.04 -2.64 6.86
N LEU A 43 9.53 -1.59 6.20
CA LEU A 43 9.13 -0.36 6.90
C LEU A 43 7.98 -0.60 7.89
N TRP A 44 6.97 -1.37 7.49
CA TRP A 44 5.87 -1.74 8.38
C TRP A 44 6.40 -2.54 9.57
N GLN A 45 7.22 -3.57 9.36
CA GLN A 45 7.77 -4.38 10.45
C GLN A 45 8.60 -3.56 11.45
N MET A 46 9.33 -2.54 10.98
CA MET A 46 10.12 -1.64 11.86
C MET A 46 9.26 -0.69 12.70
N LYS A 47 8.03 -0.39 12.27
CA LYS A 47 7.22 0.70 12.83
C LYS A 47 5.83 0.30 13.32
N LYS A 48 5.39 -0.93 13.06
CA LYS A 48 4.03 -1.41 13.39
C LYS A 48 3.67 -1.31 14.88
N GLU A 49 4.66 -1.42 15.76
CA GLU A 49 4.44 -1.35 17.22
C GLU A 49 4.40 0.08 17.75
N VAL A 50 4.73 1.08 16.92
CA VAL A 50 4.80 2.49 17.33
C VAL A 50 3.40 3.11 17.45
N ASP A 51 2.53 2.86 16.48
CA ASP A 51 1.17 3.42 16.46
C ASP A 51 0.21 2.55 15.63
N PRO A 52 -1.04 2.33 16.09
CA PRO A 52 -2.04 1.54 15.35
C PRO A 52 -2.32 2.05 13.93
N PHE A 53 -2.18 3.35 13.68
CA PHE A 53 -2.33 3.93 12.34
C PHE A 53 -1.21 3.47 11.39
N ILE A 54 0.01 3.31 11.91
CA ILE A 54 1.14 2.78 11.12
C ILE A 54 0.92 1.30 10.84
N ASP A 55 0.48 0.53 11.83
CA ASP A 55 0.16 -0.89 11.62
C ASP A 55 -0.92 -1.06 10.54
N ASP A 56 -1.99 -0.28 10.64
CA ASP A 56 -3.12 -0.32 9.70
C ASP A 56 -2.72 0.05 8.27
N GLN A 57 -2.02 1.18 8.08
CA GLN A 57 -1.63 1.65 6.76
C GLN A 57 -0.45 0.85 6.18
N GLY A 58 0.45 0.35 7.03
CA GLY A 58 1.54 -0.54 6.64
C GLY A 58 1.03 -1.88 6.11
N LYS A 59 0.09 -2.52 6.81
CA LYS A 59 -0.60 -3.74 6.34
C LYS A 59 -1.32 -3.50 5.02
N GLU A 60 -2.05 -2.39 4.90
CA GLU A 60 -2.78 -2.09 3.68
C GLU A 60 -1.84 -1.86 2.48
N ALA A 61 -0.76 -1.10 2.66
CA ALA A 61 0.27 -0.92 1.63
C ALA A 61 0.89 -2.26 1.20
N LEU A 62 1.27 -3.10 2.17
CA LEU A 62 1.84 -4.42 1.91
C LEU A 62 0.85 -5.33 1.17
N ASN A 63 -0.39 -5.42 1.64
CA ASN A 63 -1.46 -6.22 1.01
C ASN A 63 -1.73 -5.78 -0.43
N PHE A 64 -1.75 -4.47 -0.70
CA PHE A 64 -1.91 -3.95 -2.05
C PHE A 64 -0.75 -4.39 -2.96
N GLN A 65 0.49 -4.29 -2.49
CA GLN A 65 1.65 -4.67 -3.30
C GLN A 65 1.73 -6.19 -3.54
N ILE A 66 1.31 -7.01 -2.57
CA ILE A 66 1.15 -8.45 -2.80
C ILE A 66 0.06 -8.72 -3.86
N THR A 67 -1.06 -8.00 -3.78
CA THR A 67 -2.15 -8.12 -4.77
C THR A 67 -1.67 -7.74 -6.17
N VAL A 68 -0.95 -6.62 -6.29
CA VAL A 68 -0.35 -6.15 -7.55
C VAL A 68 0.67 -7.16 -8.08
N ALA A 69 1.51 -7.74 -7.22
CA ALA A 69 2.47 -8.78 -7.62
C ALA A 69 1.76 -10.01 -8.21
N ILE A 70 0.65 -10.46 -7.61
CA ILE A 70 -0.17 -11.55 -8.15
C ILE A 70 -0.80 -11.13 -9.50
N ALA A 71 -1.32 -9.91 -9.60
CA ALA A 71 -1.88 -9.39 -10.85
C ALA A 71 -0.82 -9.33 -11.97
N TRP A 72 0.43 -9.00 -11.66
CA TRP A 72 1.55 -9.06 -12.63
C TRP A 72 1.76 -10.48 -13.15
N LEU A 73 1.74 -11.50 -12.27
CA LEU A 73 1.88 -12.89 -12.69
C LEU A 73 0.75 -13.30 -13.66
N VAL A 74 -0.49 -12.90 -13.37
CA VAL A 74 -1.63 -13.14 -14.27
C VAL A 74 -1.43 -12.44 -15.60
N CYS A 75 -0.99 -11.17 -15.60
CA CYS A 75 -0.77 -10.42 -16.83
C CYS A 75 0.35 -11.02 -17.69
N ILE A 76 1.41 -11.57 -17.07
CA ILE A 76 2.50 -12.29 -17.78
C ILE A 76 1.94 -13.53 -18.50
N VAL A 77 1.07 -14.30 -17.86
CA VAL A 77 0.40 -15.44 -18.51
C VAL A 77 -0.50 -14.97 -19.65
N LEU A 78 -1.22 -13.86 -19.48
CA LEU A 78 -2.05 -13.28 -20.54
C LEU A 78 -1.24 -12.62 -21.67
N ALA A 79 0.05 -12.35 -21.47
CA ALA A 79 0.90 -11.74 -22.49
C ALA A 79 1.10 -12.69 -23.69
N PHE A 80 1.00 -14.01 -23.47
CA PHE A 80 0.96 -15.01 -24.56
C PHE A 80 -0.24 -14.82 -25.51
N ALA A 81 -1.32 -14.18 -25.04
CA ALA A 81 -2.48 -13.81 -25.83
C ALA A 81 -2.47 -12.33 -26.27
N VAL A 82 -1.32 -11.64 -26.17
CA VAL A 82 -1.10 -10.21 -26.48
C VAL A 82 -1.85 -9.23 -25.56
N ILE A 83 -3.05 -9.56 -25.08
CA ILE A 83 -3.85 -8.73 -24.18
C ILE A 83 -3.11 -8.40 -22.87
N GLY A 84 -2.23 -9.30 -22.41
CA GLY A 84 -1.42 -9.09 -21.21
C GLY A 84 -0.57 -7.82 -21.26
N PHE A 85 -0.04 -7.42 -22.42
CA PHE A 85 0.77 -6.21 -22.54
C PHE A 85 -0.04 -4.94 -22.22
N PHE A 86 -1.27 -4.83 -22.73
CA PHE A 86 -2.15 -3.71 -22.42
C PHE A 86 -2.55 -3.68 -20.94
N LEU A 87 -2.82 -4.85 -20.36
CA LEU A 87 -3.14 -4.97 -18.93
C LEU A 87 -1.94 -4.63 -18.04
N MET A 88 -0.71 -5.00 -18.43
CA MET A 88 0.52 -4.64 -17.73
C MET A 88 0.69 -3.11 -17.67
N THR A 89 0.49 -2.41 -18.79
CA THR A 89 0.56 -0.94 -18.82
C THR A 89 -0.50 -0.31 -17.92
N ALA A 90 -1.75 -0.77 -17.99
CA ALA A 90 -2.83 -0.28 -17.14
C ALA A 90 -2.56 -0.54 -15.66
N LEU A 91 -2.07 -1.74 -15.31
CA LEU A 91 -1.71 -2.15 -13.96
C LEU A 91 -0.55 -1.31 -13.41
N ALA A 92 0.48 -1.03 -14.22
CA ALA A 92 1.59 -0.17 -13.82
C ALA A 92 1.12 1.25 -13.47
N ILE A 93 0.31 1.86 -14.34
CA ILE A 93 -0.24 3.21 -14.12
C ILE A 93 -1.12 3.22 -12.86
N ALA A 94 -2.05 2.27 -12.74
CA ALA A 94 -2.93 2.16 -11.58
C ALA A 94 -2.15 1.99 -10.28
N THR A 95 -1.13 1.12 -10.28
CA THR A 95 -0.27 0.89 -9.11
C THR A 95 0.42 2.17 -8.67
N VAL A 96 1.03 2.91 -9.59
CA VAL A 96 1.71 4.18 -9.27
C VAL A 96 0.74 5.20 -8.70
N VAL A 97 -0.36 5.46 -9.41
CA VAL A 97 -1.35 6.47 -9.01
C VAL A 97 -1.95 6.14 -7.64
N LEU A 98 -2.41 4.90 -7.44
CA LEU A 98 -3.02 4.49 -6.18
C LEU A 98 -2.01 4.51 -5.03
N THR A 99 -0.73 4.21 -5.29
CA THR A 99 0.34 4.28 -4.29
C THR A 99 0.59 5.71 -3.81
N ILE A 100 0.63 6.66 -4.74
CA ILE A 100 0.74 8.09 -4.43
C ILE A 100 -0.46 8.56 -3.62
N ILE A 101 -1.69 8.20 -4.04
CA ILE A 101 -2.92 8.58 -3.33
C ILE A 101 -2.91 8.02 -1.91
N GLY A 102 -2.51 6.76 -1.73
CA GLY A 102 -2.36 6.13 -0.41
C GLY A 102 -1.38 6.90 0.47
N GLY A 103 -0.18 7.17 -0.04
CA GLY A 103 0.81 7.98 0.67
C GLY A 103 0.31 9.37 1.05
N ILE A 104 -0.36 10.09 0.14
CA ILE A 104 -0.92 11.43 0.41
C ILE A 104 -2.01 11.37 1.49
N LYS A 105 -2.90 10.37 1.44
CA LYS A 105 -3.97 10.22 2.44
C LYS A 105 -3.40 9.85 3.81
N ALA A 106 -2.45 8.91 3.86
CA ALA A 106 -1.75 8.56 5.09
C ALA A 106 -1.02 9.78 5.70
N ASN A 107 -0.38 10.61 4.87
CA ASN A 107 0.28 11.85 5.33
C ASN A 107 -0.72 12.88 5.92
N LYS A 108 -1.98 12.84 5.49
CA LYS A 108 -3.09 13.62 6.06
C LYS A 108 -3.74 12.96 7.28
N GLY A 109 -3.28 11.80 7.70
CA GLY A 109 -3.85 11.04 8.83
C GLY A 109 -5.17 10.37 8.47
N ILE A 110 -5.45 10.21 7.17
CA ILE A 110 -6.67 9.59 6.66
C ILE A 110 -6.32 8.17 6.25
N ALA A 111 -6.97 7.19 6.86
CA ALA A 111 -6.80 5.79 6.46
C ALA A 111 -7.22 5.59 5.00
N TYR A 112 -6.32 5.04 4.19
CA TYR A 112 -6.62 4.66 2.82
C TYR A 112 -6.91 3.17 2.73
N ARG A 113 -7.81 2.80 1.82
CA ARG A 113 -8.08 1.43 1.41
C ARG A 113 -8.00 1.38 -0.09
N TYR A 114 -7.09 0.55 -0.59
CA TYR A 114 -6.91 0.38 -2.02
C TYR A 114 -8.09 -0.42 -2.59
N PRO A 115 -8.59 -0.04 -3.77
CA PRO A 115 -9.59 -0.84 -4.46
C PRO A 115 -8.98 -2.18 -4.91
N LEU A 116 -9.79 -3.24 -4.93
CA LEU A 116 -9.41 -4.57 -5.43
C LEU A 116 -8.24 -5.23 -4.67
N THR A 117 -7.93 -4.79 -3.46
CA THR A 117 -6.86 -5.37 -2.63
C THR A 117 -7.30 -6.61 -1.87
N TRP A 118 -6.50 -7.66 -1.97
CA TRP A 118 -6.59 -8.82 -1.10
C TRP A 118 -5.86 -8.56 0.22
N ARG A 119 -6.61 -8.54 1.33
CA ARG A 119 -6.06 -8.35 2.70
C ARG A 119 -5.64 -9.68 3.33
N LEU A 120 -4.44 -10.14 2.98
CA LEU A 120 -3.85 -11.39 3.48
C LEU A 120 -3.28 -11.21 4.90
N VAL A 121 -2.58 -10.11 5.12
CA VAL A 121 -2.07 -9.71 6.43
C VAL A 121 -3.19 -8.98 7.19
N LYS A 122 -3.48 -9.45 8.42
CA LYS A 122 -4.54 -8.94 9.30
C LYS A 122 -3.96 -8.22 10.52
#